data_AF-A0A1A8GRI9-F1
#
_entry.id   AF-A0A1A8GRI9-F1
#
_cell.length_a   1.000
_cell.length_b   1.000
_cell.length_c   1.000
_cell.angle_alpha   90.00
_cell.angle_beta   90.00
_cell.angle_gamma   90.00
#
_symmetry.space_group_name_H-M   'P 1'
#
loop_
_entity.id
_entity.type
_entity.pdbx_description
1 polymer ?
#
loop_
_entity_poly.entity_id
_entity_poly.type
_entity_poly.pdbx_seq_one_letter_code
_entity_poly.pdbx_strand_id
1 'polypeptide(L)'
;NITERRASPNYLAIRSGTGVSVVNGRWAVDPPGEYQAGGTTFTYTRPRAQSEGEDERGESLRARGPTTTQLQLYIIFHKENPGIDYEFYIPVEKKRKEAEERETPREAQRERQRQREPARAPLHGPLTVSV
;
A
#
# COMPACT_ATOMS: atom_id res chain seq x y z
N ASN A 1 -3.55 -12.34 1.91
CA ASN A 1 -3.76 -13.77 2.18
C ASN A 1 -4.35 -14.36 0.91
N ILE A 2 -3.79 -15.46 0.42
CA ILE A 2 -4.14 -16.09 -0.85
C ILE A 2 -4.30 -17.57 -0.54
N THR A 3 -5.48 -18.13 -0.74
CA THR A 3 -5.81 -19.51 -0.32
C THR A 3 -6.60 -20.20 -1.41
N GLU A 4 -6.25 -21.45 -1.70
CA GLU A 4 -7.01 -22.32 -2.57
C GLU A 4 -8.29 -22.80 -1.87
N ARG A 5 -9.43 -22.73 -2.59
CA ARG A 5 -10.76 -23.02 -2.02
C ARG A 5 -10.92 -24.44 -1.53
N ARG A 6 -10.31 -25.40 -2.23
CA ARG A 6 -10.30 -26.83 -1.89
C ARG A 6 -8.94 -27.40 -2.17
N ALA A 7 -8.48 -28.37 -1.38
CA ALA A 7 -7.24 -29.06 -1.67
C ALA A 7 -7.26 -29.69 -3.07
N SER A 8 -6.26 -29.40 -3.88
CA SER A 8 -6.06 -30.02 -5.18
C SER A 8 -4.57 -30.35 -5.40
N PRO A 9 -4.20 -31.10 -6.45
CA PRO A 9 -2.81 -31.34 -6.80
C PRO A 9 -2.17 -30.16 -7.56
N ASN A 10 -2.83 -29.00 -7.63
CA ASN A 10 -2.27 -27.78 -8.17
C ASN A 10 -1.35 -27.10 -7.16
N TYR A 11 -0.48 -26.21 -7.64
CA TYR A 11 0.46 -25.49 -6.79
C TYR A 11 0.35 -23.98 -7.00
N LEU A 12 0.28 -23.23 -5.91
CA LEU A 12 0.42 -21.78 -5.90
C LEU A 12 1.89 -21.42 -6.09
N ALA A 13 2.17 -20.49 -6.99
CA ALA A 13 3.53 -20.08 -7.26
C ALA A 13 3.68 -18.55 -7.26
N ILE A 14 4.87 -18.10 -6.84
CA ILE A 14 5.28 -16.68 -6.82
C ILE A 14 6.52 -16.50 -7.68
N ARG A 15 6.48 -15.47 -8.53
CA ARG A 15 7.64 -14.93 -9.23
C ARG A 15 7.85 -13.47 -8.89
N SER A 16 9.11 -13.05 -8.82
CA SER A 16 9.46 -11.63 -8.79
C SER A 16 9.09 -10.95 -10.10
N GLY A 17 9.00 -9.62 -10.10
CA GLY A 17 8.88 -8.82 -11.33
C GLY A 17 10.02 -9.04 -12.34
N THR A 18 11.18 -9.55 -11.89
CA THR A 18 12.31 -9.95 -12.76
C THR A 18 12.16 -11.36 -13.35
N GLY A 19 11.08 -12.08 -13.02
CA GLY A 19 10.81 -13.43 -13.52
C GLY A 19 11.45 -14.56 -12.71
N VAL A 20 12.11 -14.26 -11.59
CA VAL A 20 12.74 -15.26 -10.72
C VAL A 20 11.68 -15.92 -9.85
N SER A 21 11.53 -17.25 -9.94
CA SER A 21 10.67 -18.02 -9.05
C SER A 21 11.14 -17.93 -7.60
N VAL A 22 10.20 -17.67 -6.70
CA VAL A 22 10.42 -17.53 -5.26
C VAL A 22 9.77 -18.66 -4.49
N VAL A 23 8.52 -18.98 -4.83
CA VAL A 23 7.79 -20.15 -4.32
C VAL A 23 7.29 -20.93 -5.52
N ASN A 24 7.62 -22.21 -5.57
CA ASN A 24 7.33 -23.15 -6.64
C ASN A 24 7.80 -22.67 -8.03
N GLY A 25 7.83 -23.59 -8.99
CA GLY A 25 8.22 -23.32 -10.37
C GLY A 25 9.65 -23.78 -10.66
N ARG A 26 10.19 -23.41 -11.83
CA ARG A 26 11.44 -24.00 -12.35
C ARG A 26 11.46 -25.54 -12.32
N TRP A 27 10.31 -26.17 -12.59
CA TRP A 27 10.12 -27.63 -12.53
C TRP A 27 10.24 -28.23 -11.12
N ALA A 28 10.22 -27.41 -10.07
CA ALA A 28 10.30 -27.84 -8.68
C ALA A 28 9.07 -27.42 -7.88
N VAL A 29 8.78 -28.23 -6.86
CA VAL A 29 7.79 -27.94 -5.81
C VAL A 29 8.58 -27.74 -4.52
N ASP A 30 8.41 -26.58 -3.91
CA ASP A 30 9.11 -26.18 -2.71
C ASP A 30 8.39 -26.70 -1.45
N PRO A 31 9.09 -26.94 -0.33
CA PRO A 31 8.47 -27.35 0.92
C PRO A 31 7.69 -26.20 1.58
N PRO A 32 6.70 -26.48 2.45
CA PRO A 32 6.09 -25.45 3.29
C PRO A 32 7.16 -24.69 4.10
N GLY A 33 7.03 -23.37 4.21
CA GLY A 33 8.03 -22.54 4.86
C GLY A 33 7.89 -21.04 4.58
N GLU A 34 8.92 -20.29 4.94
CA GLU A 34 8.99 -18.84 4.79
C GLU A 34 9.86 -18.45 3.58
N TYR A 35 9.34 -17.58 2.72
CA TYR A 35 9.98 -17.18 1.47
C TYR A 35 10.01 -15.67 1.34
N GLN A 36 11.21 -15.11 1.12
CA GLN A 36 11.35 -13.67 0.94
C GLN A 36 10.99 -13.26 -0.49
N ALA A 37 10.00 -12.38 -0.62
CA ALA A 37 9.56 -11.87 -1.91
C ALA A 37 9.01 -10.45 -1.76
N GLY A 38 9.32 -9.58 -2.72
CA GLY A 38 8.65 -8.28 -2.82
C GLY A 38 8.83 -7.36 -1.60
N GLY A 39 9.94 -7.49 -0.87
CA GLY A 39 10.20 -6.70 0.35
C GLY A 39 9.47 -7.20 1.60
N THR A 40 8.84 -8.37 1.55
CA THR A 40 8.18 -9.00 2.70
C THR A 40 8.45 -10.51 2.72
N THR A 41 7.95 -11.20 3.75
CA THR A 41 8.07 -12.64 3.88
C THR A 41 6.71 -13.28 3.66
N PHE A 42 6.67 -14.27 2.78
CA PHE A 42 5.52 -15.11 2.50
C PHE A 42 5.64 -16.44 3.26
N THR A 43 4.68 -16.70 4.13
CA THR A 43 4.43 -18.02 4.69
C THR A 43 3.67 -18.84 3.66
N TYR A 44 4.31 -19.91 3.19
CA TYR A 44 3.76 -20.90 2.28
C TYR A 44 3.36 -22.15 3.06
N THR A 45 2.10 -22.56 2.93
CA THR A 45 1.54 -23.71 3.63
C THR A 45 0.86 -24.64 2.65
N ARG A 46 1.11 -25.94 2.84
CA ARG A 46 0.51 -27.00 2.05
C ARG A 46 -0.09 -28.04 3.00
N PRO A 47 -1.42 -28.20 3.04
CA PRO A 47 -2.04 -29.29 3.78
C PRO A 47 -1.58 -30.64 3.21
N ARG A 48 -1.41 -31.65 4.06
CA ARG A 48 -1.01 -32.98 3.58
C ARG A 48 -2.18 -33.58 2.81
N ALA A 49 -1.95 -33.93 1.54
CA ALA A 49 -2.96 -34.53 0.67
C ALA A 49 -3.49 -35.92 1.12
N GLN A 50 -3.10 -36.41 2.30
CA GLN A 50 -3.36 -37.78 2.77
C GLN A 50 -4.41 -37.88 3.88
N SER A 51 -4.87 -36.76 4.44
CA SER A 51 -6.01 -36.80 5.36
C SER A 51 -7.29 -36.71 4.55
N GLU A 52 -7.72 -37.83 3.97
CA GLU A 52 -9.10 -37.97 3.49
C GLU A 52 -10.04 -37.61 4.66
N GLY A 53 -10.61 -36.40 4.62
CA GLY A 53 -11.66 -35.97 5.54
C GLY A 53 -11.38 -34.78 6.45
N GLU A 54 -10.16 -34.19 6.50
CA GLU A 54 -9.87 -33.13 7.49
C GLU A 54 -9.48 -31.76 6.94
N ASP A 55 -8.89 -31.65 5.75
CA ASP A 55 -8.48 -30.34 5.20
C ASP A 55 -9.31 -29.95 3.98
N GLU A 56 -10.50 -29.37 4.21
CA GLU A 56 -11.27 -28.70 3.14
C GLU A 56 -10.49 -27.53 2.54
N ARG A 57 -9.54 -26.95 3.27
CA ARG A 57 -8.82 -25.74 2.89
C ARG A 57 -7.54 -26.13 2.15
N GLY A 58 -7.37 -25.63 0.92
CA GLY A 58 -6.22 -25.97 0.08
C GLY A 58 -4.94 -25.19 0.44
N GLU A 59 -4.01 -25.17 -0.50
CA GLU A 59 -2.71 -24.50 -0.36
C GLU A 59 -2.86 -23.00 -0.10
N SER A 60 -1.96 -22.39 0.69
CA SER A 60 -2.04 -20.96 1.01
C SER A 60 -0.70 -20.22 1.08
N LEU A 61 -0.75 -18.94 0.71
CA LEU A 61 0.33 -17.96 0.72
C LEU A 61 -0.10 -16.71 1.50
N ARG A 62 0.65 -16.36 2.55
CA ARG A 62 0.33 -15.24 3.43
C ARG A 62 1.56 -14.38 3.67
N ALA A 63 1.40 -13.07 3.60
CA ALA A 63 2.45 -12.12 3.94
C ALA A 63 1.87 -10.99 4.79
N ARG A 64 2.69 -10.45 5.70
CA ARG A 64 2.33 -9.27 6.51
C ARG A 64 2.38 -7.96 5.71
N GLY A 65 3.12 -7.93 4.59
CA GLY A 65 3.38 -6.72 3.81
C GLY A 65 4.38 -5.78 4.51
N PRO A 66 4.54 -4.53 4.02
CA PRO A 66 4.08 -4.05 2.72
C PRO A 66 4.89 -4.70 1.58
N THR A 67 4.29 -4.81 0.40
CA THR A 67 5.04 -5.21 -0.80
C THR A 67 5.66 -3.97 -1.44
N THR A 68 6.98 -3.98 -1.65
CA THR A 68 7.74 -2.87 -2.22
C THR A 68 8.07 -3.06 -3.70
N THR A 69 7.95 -4.29 -4.22
CA THR A 69 8.13 -4.59 -5.64
C THR A 69 7.01 -5.47 -6.16
N GLN A 70 6.78 -5.43 -7.47
CA GLN A 70 5.75 -6.23 -8.10
C GLN A 70 6.09 -7.73 -8.02
N LEU A 71 5.09 -8.52 -7.64
CA LEU A 71 5.12 -9.97 -7.62
C LEU A 71 4.03 -10.50 -8.54
N GLN A 72 4.33 -11.60 -9.22
CA GLN A 72 3.38 -12.31 -10.05
C GLN A 72 2.97 -13.60 -9.33
N LEU A 73 1.68 -13.72 -9.07
CA LEU A 73 1.08 -14.94 -8.55
C LEU A 73 0.49 -15.75 -9.69
N TYR A 74 0.75 -17.06 -9.71
CA TYR A 74 0.25 -17.96 -10.74
C TYR A 74 0.04 -19.36 -10.17
N ILE A 75 -0.63 -20.21 -10.94
CA ILE A 75 -0.95 -21.59 -10.56
C ILE A 75 -0.23 -22.53 -11.52
N ILE A 76 0.46 -23.52 -10.98
CA ILE A 76 0.96 -24.67 -11.74
C ILE A 76 -0.15 -25.69 -11.78
N PHE A 77 -0.73 -25.87 -12.97
CA PHE A 77 -1.94 -26.65 -13.18
C PHE A 77 -1.64 -28.13 -13.44
N HIS A 78 -2.26 -29.00 -12.66
CA HIS A 78 -2.25 -30.46 -12.77
C HIS A 78 -3.66 -31.05 -12.93
N LYS A 79 -4.65 -30.50 -12.21
CA LYS A 79 -6.08 -30.87 -12.30
C LYS A 79 -6.96 -29.64 -12.24
N GLU A 80 -8.26 -29.83 -12.42
CA GLU A 80 -9.26 -28.77 -12.30
C GLU A 80 -8.99 -27.85 -11.10
N ASN A 81 -9.01 -26.54 -11.36
CA ASN A 81 -8.72 -25.53 -10.36
C ASN A 81 -10.00 -25.24 -9.55
N PRO A 82 -10.03 -25.51 -8.24
CA PRO A 82 -11.20 -25.27 -7.40
C PRO A 82 -11.48 -23.78 -7.16
N GLY A 83 -10.58 -22.90 -7.59
CA GLY A 83 -10.62 -21.46 -7.40
C GLY A 83 -9.73 -21.00 -6.24
N ILE A 84 -9.36 -19.73 -6.28
CA ILE A 84 -8.52 -19.08 -5.28
C ILE A 84 -9.30 -17.91 -4.67
N ASP A 85 -9.25 -17.79 -3.35
CA ASP A 85 -9.71 -16.61 -2.64
C ASP A 85 -8.51 -15.80 -2.17
N TYR A 86 -8.58 -14.48 -2.35
CA TYR A 86 -7.49 -13.59 -1.98
C TYR A 86 -8.00 -12.27 -1.40
N GLU A 87 -7.21 -11.75 -0.46
CA GLU A 87 -7.44 -10.49 0.22
C GLU A 87 -6.10 -9.77 0.41
N PHE A 88 -6.12 -8.45 0.25
CA PHE A 88 -4.95 -7.59 0.41
C PHE A 88 -5.38 -6.16 0.78
N TYR A 89 -4.43 -5.42 1.35
CA TYR A 89 -4.62 -4.02 1.70
C TYR A 89 -3.90 -3.13 0.67
N ILE A 90 -4.55 -2.05 0.26
CA ILE A 90 -3.95 -1.00 -0.56
C ILE A 90 -3.60 0.17 0.36
N PRO A 91 -2.33 0.63 0.40
CA PRO A 91 -1.96 1.81 1.16
C PRO A 91 -2.76 3.02 0.68
N VAL A 92 -3.46 3.69 1.59
CA VAL A 92 -4.13 4.96 1.30
C VAL A 92 -3.13 6.07 1.56
N GLU A 93 -2.75 6.83 0.53
CA GLU A 93 -1.90 8.00 0.70
C GLU A 93 -2.61 9.02 1.60
N LYS A 94 -2.15 9.17 2.85
CA LYS A 94 -2.53 10.32 3.66
C LYS A 94 -1.87 11.54 3.03
N LYS A 95 -2.63 12.32 2.25
CA LYS A 95 -2.22 13.68 1.91
C LYS A 95 -1.98 14.40 3.24
N ARG A 96 -0.70 14.57 3.58
CA ARG A 96 -0.27 15.36 4.73
C ARG A 96 -0.87 16.74 4.52
N LYS A 97 -1.68 17.23 5.46
CA LYS A 97 -2.18 18.61 5.44
C LYS A 97 -0.98 19.56 5.57
N GLU A 98 -0.31 19.84 4.47
CA GLU A 98 0.69 20.92 4.36
C GLU A 98 0.03 22.31 4.21
N ALA A 99 -1.31 22.37 4.35
CA ALA A 99 -2.07 23.61 4.25
C ALA A 99 -2.16 24.41 5.57
N GLU A 100 -2.04 23.79 6.74
CA GLU A 100 -2.20 24.50 8.03
C GLU A 100 -0.91 25.19 8.54
N GLU A 101 0.27 24.84 8.00
CA GLU A 101 1.56 25.42 8.44
C GLU A 101 1.99 26.63 7.57
N ARG A 102 1.37 26.84 6.40
CA ARG A 102 1.68 27.99 5.52
C ARG A 102 0.83 29.23 5.80
N GLU A 103 -0.31 29.08 6.49
CA GLU A 103 -1.22 30.20 6.78
C GLU A 103 -0.81 30.95 8.07
N THR A 104 -0.35 30.23 9.10
CA THR A 104 0.03 30.80 10.41
C THR A 104 1.21 31.80 10.38
N PRO A 105 2.29 31.63 9.59
CA PRO A 105 3.36 32.62 9.55
C PRO A 105 2.96 33.92 8.83
N ARG A 106 2.09 33.81 7.82
CA ARG A 106 1.69 34.93 6.95
C ARG A 106 0.69 35.86 7.63
N GLU A 107 -0.26 35.33 8.38
CA GLU A 107 -1.21 36.14 9.16
C GLU A 107 -0.49 36.91 10.28
N ALA A 108 0.40 36.24 11.02
CA ALA A 108 1.17 36.88 12.09
C ALA A 108 2.16 37.95 11.57
N GLN A 109 2.62 37.86 10.32
CA GLN A 109 3.41 38.92 9.68
C GLN A 109 2.55 40.10 9.22
N ARG A 110 1.36 39.84 8.66
CA ARG A 110 0.41 40.88 8.22
C ARG A 110 -0.11 41.71 9.40
N GLU A 111 -0.40 41.06 10.51
CA GLU A 111 -0.90 41.74 11.71
C GLU A 111 0.17 42.62 12.38
N ARG A 112 1.42 42.14 12.41
CA ARG A 112 2.58 42.94 12.87
C ARG A 112 2.89 44.12 11.97
N GLN A 113 2.68 44.01 10.66
CA GLN A 113 2.84 45.14 9.73
C GLN A 113 1.73 46.19 9.93
N ARG A 114 0.48 45.77 10.14
CA ARG A 114 -0.64 46.68 10.44
C ARG A 114 -0.45 47.45 11.75
N GLN A 115 0.15 46.83 12.77
CA GLN A 115 0.42 47.49 14.05
C GLN A 115 1.62 48.45 13.99
N ARG A 116 2.46 48.38 12.93
CA ARG A 116 3.66 49.20 12.78
C ARG A 116 3.49 50.43 11.90
N GLU A 117 2.39 50.58 11.17
CA GLU A 117 2.08 51.84 10.48
C GLU A 117 1.54 52.86 11.50
N PRO A 118 2.25 53.97 11.78
CA PRO A 118 1.63 55.07 12.51
C PRO A 118 0.57 55.72 11.61
N ALA A 119 -0.57 56.07 12.20
CA ALA A 119 -1.66 56.75 11.52
C ALA A 119 -1.12 57.97 10.75
N ARG A 120 -1.25 57.96 9.42
CA ARG A 120 -0.95 59.13 8.58
C ARG A 120 -1.80 60.30 9.08
N ALA A 121 -1.11 61.37 9.47
CA ALA A 121 -1.71 62.61 9.99
C ALA A 121 -2.70 63.22 8.98
N PRO A 122 -3.77 63.89 9.45
CA PRO A 122 -4.71 64.56 8.56
C PRO A 122 -4.07 65.85 8.03
N LEU A 123 -3.91 65.97 6.71
CA LEU A 123 -3.51 67.22 6.08
C LEU A 123 -4.75 68.05 5.76
N HIS A 124 -5.01 69.04 6.62
CA HIS A 124 -5.85 70.19 6.32
C HIS A 124 -5.21 70.97 5.15
N GLY A 125 -5.90 71.13 4.03
CA GLY A 125 -5.55 72.06 2.96
C GLY A 125 -6.33 73.38 3.12
N PRO A 126 -5.73 74.55 2.84
CA PRO A 126 -6.36 75.84 3.08
C PRO A 126 -7.39 76.23 2.01
N LEU A 127 -8.35 77.05 2.44
CA LEU A 127 -9.40 77.70 1.66
C LEU A 127 -8.82 78.52 0.49
N THR A 128 -9.43 78.40 -0.69
CA THR A 128 -9.35 79.42 -1.74
C THR A 128 -10.75 79.96 -2.02
N VAL A 129 -10.90 81.26 -1.82
CA VAL A 129 -12.04 82.07 -2.29
C VAL A 129 -11.64 82.67 -3.63
N SER A 130 -12.52 82.64 -4.64
CA SER A 130 -12.46 83.58 -5.77
C SER A 130 -13.82 83.70 -6.47
N VAL A 131 -14.31 84.95 -6.42
CA VAL A 131 -15.25 85.76 -7.26
C VAL A 131 -16.63 85.18 -7.60
#